data_AF-A0A3M0WWK4-F1
#
_entry.id   AF-A0A3M0WWK4-F1
#
_cell.length_a   1.000
_cell.length_b   1.000
_cell.length_c   1.000
_cell.angle_alpha   90.00
_cell.angle_beta   90.00
_cell.angle_gamma   90.00
#
_symmetry.space_group_name_H-M   'P 1'
#
loop_
_entity.id
_entity.type
_entity.pdbx_description
1 polymer ?
#
loop_
_entity_poly.entity_id
_entity_poly.type
_entity_poly.pdbx_seq_one_letter_code
_entity_poly.pdbx_strand_id
1 'polypeptide(L)'
;MKTRIHYYSFNIKKPEEKEAYEKMCAKLRQTPGRGEWLNTLVTAPYSRPGKGNAVEEIELETDCLFQNQWNSNIGRVFDWYEGIFPNRSIKEGHWLEITDEMINIRNNTLKCGYTGKLFPLNYGPFNITKEALGSRYLKEDQLHLLRLLPVSSNKKREPLNKEEREYLLPLYYKAQVFSDGGDWDLLKNKEEEIQEEIECLKKELEGFRWLAQRGIRIDNCRYDSYHDEFVFGWLSPVGRETRDRLRTALADFPFTYKVRVS
;
A
#
# COMPACT_ATOMS: atom_id res chain seq x y z
N MET A 1 -26.33 -0.65 3.83
CA MET A 1 -27.20 0.46 3.35
C MET A 1 -27.62 0.19 1.91
N LYS A 2 -28.91 0.25 1.57
CA LYS A 2 -29.39 -0.11 0.22
C LYS A 2 -29.40 1.10 -0.74
N THR A 3 -29.06 0.86 -2.00
CA THR A 3 -29.22 1.85 -3.09
C THR A 3 -29.38 1.15 -4.45
N ARG A 4 -29.57 1.92 -5.52
CA ARG A 4 -29.64 1.43 -6.90
C ARG A 4 -28.40 1.81 -7.70
N ILE A 5 -27.89 0.85 -8.47
CA ILE A 5 -26.89 1.06 -9.50
C ILE A 5 -27.58 1.02 -10.87
N HIS A 6 -27.30 2.02 -11.69
CA HIS A 6 -27.83 2.15 -13.04
C HIS A 6 -26.69 1.94 -14.03
N TYR A 7 -26.79 0.90 -14.83
CA TYR A 7 -25.87 0.66 -15.93
C TYR A 7 -26.36 1.41 -17.18
N TYR A 8 -25.43 1.84 -18.03
CA TYR A 8 -25.76 2.52 -19.27
C TYR A 8 -24.82 2.12 -20.39
N SER A 9 -25.34 2.18 -21.63
CA SER A 9 -24.57 2.04 -22.86
C SER A 9 -25.18 2.92 -23.95
N PHE A 10 -24.39 3.84 -24.51
CA PHE A 10 -24.77 4.72 -25.61
C PHE A 10 -23.78 4.61 -26.77
N ASN A 11 -24.31 4.54 -27.99
CA ASN A 11 -23.56 4.70 -29.23
C ASN A 11 -23.67 6.16 -29.70
N ILE A 12 -22.67 6.96 -29.38
CA ILE A 12 -22.65 8.40 -29.65
C ILE A 12 -22.49 8.79 -31.14
N LYS A 13 -22.45 7.80 -32.07
CA LYS A 13 -22.64 8.08 -33.51
C LYS A 13 -24.10 8.39 -33.84
N LYS A 14 -25.04 7.89 -33.05
CA LYS A 14 -26.47 8.17 -33.24
C LYS A 14 -26.80 9.48 -32.50
N PRO A 15 -27.38 10.49 -33.20
CA PRO A 15 -27.67 11.78 -32.58
C PRO A 15 -28.54 11.70 -31.32
N GLU A 16 -29.57 10.85 -31.35
CA GLU A 16 -30.50 10.67 -30.21
C GLU A 16 -29.80 10.08 -28.97
N GLU A 17 -28.95 9.06 -29.16
CA GLU A 17 -28.20 8.45 -28.06
C GLU A 17 -27.12 9.40 -27.52
N LYS A 18 -26.52 10.22 -28.38
CA LYS A 18 -25.59 11.28 -27.97
C LYS A 18 -26.28 12.32 -27.09
N GLU A 19 -27.46 12.81 -27.50
CA GLU A 19 -28.23 13.78 -26.72
C GLU A 19 -28.67 13.18 -25.37
N ALA A 20 -29.12 11.93 -25.36
CA ALA A 20 -29.49 11.23 -24.12
C ALA A 20 -28.30 11.08 -23.16
N TYR A 21 -27.12 10.73 -23.68
CA TYR A 21 -25.89 10.66 -22.90
C TYR A 21 -25.49 12.03 -22.32
N GLU A 22 -25.55 13.10 -23.12
CA GLU A 22 -25.23 14.46 -22.67
C GLU A 22 -26.19 14.94 -21.57
N LYS A 23 -27.50 14.66 -21.70
CA LYS A 23 -28.51 14.93 -20.67
C LYS A 23 -28.22 14.14 -19.38
N MET A 24 -27.86 12.87 -19.50
CA MET A 24 -27.46 12.05 -18.34
C MET A 24 -26.23 12.67 -17.65
N CYS A 25 -25.16 12.98 -18.38
CA CYS A 25 -23.97 13.61 -17.81
C CYS A 25 -24.29 14.94 -17.10
N ALA A 26 -25.14 15.78 -17.70
CA ALA A 26 -25.57 17.04 -17.09
C ALA A 26 -26.29 16.80 -15.75
N LYS A 27 -27.23 15.86 -15.71
CA LYS A 27 -27.94 15.46 -14.49
C LYS A 27 -26.97 14.94 -13.42
N LEU A 28 -26.05 14.06 -13.79
CA LEU A 28 -25.11 13.45 -12.85
C LEU A 28 -24.14 14.48 -12.24
N ARG A 29 -23.63 15.42 -13.04
CA ARG A 29 -22.76 16.50 -12.56
C ARG A 29 -23.44 17.45 -11.58
N GLN A 30 -24.76 17.63 -11.71
CA GLN A 30 -25.55 18.47 -10.82
C GLN A 30 -26.05 17.72 -9.57
N THR A 31 -25.82 16.40 -9.47
CA THR A 31 -26.28 15.61 -8.31
C THR A 31 -25.44 15.95 -7.08
N PRO A 32 -26.02 16.49 -6.00
CA PRO A 32 -25.29 16.81 -4.77
C PRO A 32 -24.60 15.59 -4.16
N GLY A 33 -23.39 15.79 -3.63
CA GLY A 33 -22.62 14.77 -2.91
C GLY A 33 -22.13 13.58 -3.74
N ARG A 34 -22.34 13.61 -5.07
CA ARG A 34 -21.67 12.70 -6.00
C ARG A 34 -20.17 13.04 -6.04
N GLY A 35 -19.33 12.03 -5.83
CA GLY A 35 -17.89 12.15 -5.96
C GLY A 35 -17.44 12.28 -7.42
N GLU A 36 -16.13 12.31 -7.60
CA GLU A 36 -15.52 12.51 -8.91
C GLU A 36 -15.83 11.37 -9.89
N TRP A 37 -16.01 11.76 -11.15
CA TRP A 37 -16.25 10.83 -12.25
C TRP A 37 -14.98 10.04 -12.56
N LEU A 38 -15.05 8.72 -12.41
CA LEU A 38 -13.97 7.82 -12.77
C LEU A 38 -14.07 7.40 -14.25
N ASN A 39 -13.04 7.74 -15.02
CA ASN A 39 -12.85 7.31 -16.40
C ASN A 39 -11.64 6.37 -16.49
N THR A 40 -11.82 5.16 -17.02
CA THR A 40 -10.71 4.19 -17.13
C THR A 40 -10.65 3.51 -18.48
N LEU A 41 -9.45 3.19 -18.96
CA LEU A 41 -9.28 2.36 -20.16
C LEU A 41 -9.79 0.95 -19.88
N VAL A 42 -10.70 0.49 -20.73
CA VAL A 42 -11.24 -0.86 -20.65
C VAL A 42 -10.15 -1.85 -21.07
N THR A 43 -9.67 -2.64 -20.12
CA THR A 43 -8.72 -3.73 -20.35
C THR A 43 -9.38 -5.04 -19.93
N ALA A 44 -9.62 -5.93 -20.90
CA ALA A 44 -10.07 -7.28 -20.59
C ALA A 44 -8.92 -8.05 -19.90
N PRO A 45 -9.20 -8.90 -18.89
CA PRO A 45 -10.51 -9.30 -18.37
C PRO A 45 -11.03 -8.42 -17.20
N TYR A 46 -10.32 -7.38 -16.80
CA TYR A 46 -10.56 -6.62 -15.57
C TYR A 46 -11.72 -5.62 -15.65
N SER A 47 -12.27 -5.40 -16.84
CA SER A 47 -13.45 -4.57 -17.05
C SER A 47 -14.72 -5.28 -16.60
N ARG A 48 -15.52 -4.63 -15.74
CA ARG A 48 -16.88 -5.11 -15.43
C ARG A 48 -17.68 -5.19 -16.74
N PRO A 49 -18.25 -6.35 -17.09
CA PRO A 49 -19.05 -6.48 -18.30
C PRO A 49 -20.27 -5.56 -18.21
N GLY A 50 -20.58 -4.87 -19.30
CA GLY A 50 -21.81 -4.09 -19.41
C GLY A 50 -23.03 -4.96 -19.17
N LYS A 51 -23.86 -4.61 -18.19
CA LYS A 51 -25.18 -5.21 -17.98
C LYS A 51 -26.28 -4.55 -18.83
N GLY A 52 -25.92 -3.84 -19.91
CA GLY A 52 -26.87 -3.02 -20.68
C GLY A 52 -27.43 -1.85 -19.86
N ASN A 53 -28.63 -1.36 -20.22
CA ASN A 53 -29.33 -0.29 -19.48
C ASN A 53 -30.08 -0.82 -18.23
N ALA A 54 -29.51 -1.80 -17.53
CA ALA A 54 -30.12 -2.44 -16.38
C ALA A 54 -30.05 -1.56 -15.12
N VAL A 55 -30.96 -1.83 -14.17
CA VAL A 55 -30.95 -1.26 -12.83
C VAL A 55 -30.95 -2.40 -11.83
N GLU A 56 -30.09 -2.32 -10.82
CA GLU A 56 -29.91 -3.36 -9.82
C GLU A 56 -29.92 -2.72 -8.43
N GLU A 57 -30.60 -3.35 -7.46
CA GLU A 57 -30.50 -2.98 -6.05
C GLU A 57 -29.21 -3.60 -5.48
N ILE A 58 -28.43 -2.80 -4.78
CA ILE A 58 -27.18 -3.23 -4.14
C ILE A 58 -27.16 -2.79 -2.69
N GLU A 59 -26.31 -3.44 -1.90
CA GLU A 59 -26.07 -3.09 -0.51
C GLU A 59 -24.65 -2.58 -0.31
N LEU A 60 -24.54 -1.33 0.13
CA LEU A 60 -23.32 -0.61 0.44
C LEU A 60 -22.88 -0.86 1.88
N GLU A 61 -21.57 -1.07 2.04
CA GLU A 61 -20.87 -1.12 3.33
C GLU A 61 -20.49 0.30 3.77
N THR A 62 -20.63 0.57 5.06
CA THR A 62 -20.40 1.91 5.63
C THR A 62 -19.14 2.02 6.48
N ASP A 63 -18.45 0.90 6.72
CA ASP A 63 -17.27 0.85 7.60
C ASP A 63 -16.03 1.47 6.94
N CYS A 64 -15.92 1.33 5.61
CA CYS A 64 -14.82 1.86 4.80
C CYS A 64 -15.36 2.84 3.76
N LEU A 65 -15.35 4.12 4.10
CA LEU A 65 -15.86 5.18 3.25
C LEU A 65 -14.80 5.79 2.34
N PHE A 66 -15.22 6.09 1.13
CA PHE A 66 -14.46 6.86 0.16
C PHE A 66 -15.32 7.98 -0.39
N GLN A 67 -14.66 8.96 -0.99
CA GLN A 67 -15.32 10.15 -1.50
C GLN A 67 -16.14 9.90 -2.77
N ASN A 68 -15.69 8.97 -3.62
CA ASN A 68 -16.25 8.72 -4.95
C ASN A 68 -16.58 7.25 -5.22
N GLN A 69 -16.46 6.40 -4.21
CA GLN A 69 -16.71 4.97 -4.33
C GLN A 69 -17.24 4.41 -3.01
N TRP A 70 -17.77 3.19 -3.09
CA TRP A 70 -18.28 2.40 -1.98
C TRP A 70 -17.84 0.95 -2.14
N ASN A 71 -17.64 0.26 -1.02
CA ASN A 71 -17.68 -1.19 -1.03
C ASN A 71 -19.14 -1.64 -0.99
N SER A 72 -19.44 -2.75 -1.66
CA SER A 72 -20.79 -3.33 -1.68
C SER A 72 -20.72 -4.85 -1.80
N ASN A 73 -21.89 -5.49 -1.69
CA ASN A 73 -22.05 -6.93 -1.91
C ASN A 73 -21.63 -7.42 -3.31
N ILE A 74 -21.47 -6.51 -4.28
CA ILE A 74 -20.96 -6.80 -5.64
C ILE A 74 -19.54 -6.24 -5.86
N GLY A 75 -18.80 -6.04 -4.78
CA GLY A 75 -17.46 -5.46 -4.77
C GLY A 75 -17.46 -3.93 -4.81
N ARG A 76 -16.34 -3.33 -5.20
CA ARG A 76 -16.19 -1.88 -5.20
C ARG A 76 -16.93 -1.19 -6.35
N VAL A 77 -17.83 -0.28 -6.04
CA VAL A 77 -18.63 0.49 -7.00
C VAL A 77 -18.31 1.97 -6.90
N PHE A 78 -18.23 2.66 -8.03
CA PHE A 78 -17.98 4.10 -8.07
C PHE A 78 -19.29 4.84 -8.16
N ASP A 79 -19.32 6.05 -7.61
CA ASP A 79 -20.47 6.94 -7.73
C ASP A 79 -20.84 7.15 -9.20
N TRP A 80 -19.83 7.35 -10.05
CA TRP A 80 -19.98 7.35 -11.50
C TRP A 80 -18.71 6.81 -12.15
N TYR A 81 -18.91 5.77 -12.96
CA TYR A 81 -17.87 5.10 -13.72
C TYR A 81 -18.21 5.14 -15.22
N GLU A 82 -17.18 5.37 -16.05
CA GLU A 82 -17.23 5.16 -17.50
C GLU A 82 -15.99 4.39 -17.98
N GLY A 83 -16.22 3.39 -18.80
CA GLY A 83 -15.19 2.70 -19.57
C GLY A 83 -14.83 3.51 -20.83
N ILE A 84 -13.55 3.78 -21.02
CA ILE A 84 -12.99 4.34 -22.24
C ILE A 84 -12.67 3.18 -23.19
N PHE A 85 -13.34 3.18 -24.34
CA PHE A 85 -13.12 2.22 -25.43
C PHE A 85 -12.40 2.93 -26.60
N PRO A 86 -11.08 2.77 -26.75
CA PRO A 86 -10.34 3.38 -27.85
C PRO A 86 -10.94 3.01 -29.21
N ASN A 87 -11.02 3.99 -30.11
CA ASN A 87 -11.54 3.83 -31.48
C ASN A 87 -13.00 3.34 -31.57
N ARG A 88 -13.76 3.42 -30.48
CA ARG A 88 -15.19 3.12 -30.47
C ARG A 88 -15.96 4.37 -30.06
N SER A 89 -17.12 4.55 -30.66
CA SER A 89 -18.08 5.59 -30.30
C SER A 89 -19.08 5.08 -29.26
N ILE A 90 -18.60 4.30 -28.31
CA ILE A 90 -19.43 3.67 -27.27
C ILE A 90 -19.06 4.32 -25.94
N LYS A 91 -20.09 4.73 -25.20
CA LYS A 91 -20.02 5.22 -23.83
C LYS A 91 -20.78 4.26 -22.94
N GLU A 92 -20.07 3.56 -22.07
CA GLU A 92 -20.66 2.50 -21.25
C GLU A 92 -20.08 2.57 -19.83
N GLY A 93 -20.94 2.32 -18.85
CA GLY A 93 -20.54 2.31 -17.45
C GLY A 93 -21.71 2.17 -16.51
N HIS A 94 -21.57 2.76 -15.32
CA HIS A 94 -22.64 2.80 -14.33
C HIS A 94 -22.60 4.07 -13.50
N TRP A 95 -23.70 4.37 -12.82
CA TRP A 95 -23.76 5.38 -11.77
C TRP A 95 -24.64 4.91 -10.62
N LEU A 96 -24.32 5.37 -9.41
CA LEU A 96 -25.11 5.12 -8.21
C LEU A 96 -26.14 6.21 -7.99
N GLU A 97 -27.33 5.83 -7.55
CA GLU A 97 -28.28 6.77 -6.96
C GLU A 97 -27.73 7.24 -5.61
N ILE A 98 -27.40 8.52 -5.52
CA ILE A 98 -26.84 9.12 -4.31
C ILE A 98 -28.00 9.56 -3.43
N THR A 99 -28.13 8.96 -2.25
CA THR A 99 -29.18 9.28 -1.28
C THR A 99 -28.72 10.32 -0.26
N ASP A 100 -29.66 10.98 0.42
CA ASP A 100 -29.32 11.91 1.51
C ASP A 100 -28.56 11.23 2.64
N GLU A 101 -28.85 9.95 2.91
CA GLU A 101 -28.12 9.13 3.89
C GLU A 101 -26.64 8.96 3.51
N MET A 102 -26.36 8.66 2.24
CA MET A 102 -24.99 8.55 1.71
C MET A 102 -24.21 9.86 1.87
N ILE A 103 -24.87 10.98 1.54
CA ILE A 103 -24.30 12.33 1.66
C ILE A 103 -24.00 12.63 3.13
N ASN A 104 -24.96 12.34 4.01
CA ASN A 104 -24.84 12.58 5.44
C ASN A 104 -23.69 11.79 6.08
N ILE A 105 -23.56 10.50 5.74
CA ILE A 105 -22.48 9.65 6.26
C ILE A 105 -21.10 10.18 5.83
N ARG A 106 -20.94 10.59 4.56
CA ARG A 106 -19.66 11.15 4.06
C ARG A 106 -19.34 12.52 4.66
N ASN A 107 -20.35 13.34 4.93
CA ASN A 107 -20.16 14.67 5.53
C ASN A 107 -19.82 14.59 7.02
N ASN A 108 -20.34 13.59 7.74
CA ASN A 108 -20.17 13.45 9.18
C ASN A 108 -19.09 12.45 9.60
N THR A 109 -18.48 11.75 8.65
CA THR A 109 -17.30 10.92 8.91
C THR A 109 -16.06 11.69 8.50
N LEU A 110 -15.14 11.87 9.44
CA LEU A 110 -13.87 12.55 9.20
C LEU A 110 -12.78 11.54 8.84
N LYS A 111 -11.85 11.96 7.99
CA LYS A 111 -10.74 11.16 7.49
C LYS A 111 -9.41 11.84 7.79
N CYS A 112 -8.49 11.09 8.38
CA CYS A 112 -7.09 11.51 8.55
C CYS A 112 -6.39 11.56 7.19
N GLY A 113 -5.66 12.64 6.91
CA GLY A 113 -4.89 12.79 5.67
C GLY A 113 -3.64 11.93 5.62
N TYR A 114 -3.09 11.58 6.78
CA TYR A 114 -1.87 10.76 6.88
C TYR A 114 -2.18 9.27 6.79
N THR A 115 -3.07 8.75 7.66
CA THR A 115 -3.35 7.30 7.73
C THR A 115 -4.55 6.87 6.90
N GLY A 116 -5.44 7.80 6.51
CA GLY A 116 -6.73 7.46 5.92
C GLY A 116 -7.76 6.88 6.88
N LYS A 117 -7.42 6.71 8.18
CA LYS A 117 -8.35 6.21 9.20
C LYS A 117 -9.55 7.16 9.35
N LEU A 118 -10.71 6.56 9.61
CA LEU A 118 -11.98 7.24 9.78
C LEU A 118 -12.27 7.53 11.25
N PHE A 119 -12.90 8.68 11.50
CA PHE A 119 -13.20 9.21 12.82
C PHE A 119 -14.60 9.82 12.83
N PRO A 120 -15.30 9.80 13.98
CA PRO A 120 -16.58 10.51 14.11
C PRO A 120 -16.39 12.03 14.02
N LEU A 121 -17.49 12.74 13.74
CA LEU A 121 -17.53 14.20 13.86
C LEU A 121 -17.13 14.63 15.28
N ASN A 122 -16.47 15.80 15.42
CA ASN A 122 -16.00 16.35 16.69
C ASN A 122 -14.94 15.49 17.40
N TYR A 123 -14.11 14.77 16.64
CA TYR A 123 -12.99 14.02 17.19
C TYR A 123 -11.89 14.96 17.69
N GLY A 124 -11.90 15.21 18.99
CA GLY A 124 -10.85 15.91 19.72
C GLY A 124 -10.68 17.40 19.35
N PRO A 125 -9.68 18.06 19.95
CA PRO A 125 -9.39 19.47 19.67
C PRO A 125 -8.96 19.68 18.22
N PHE A 126 -9.41 20.80 17.63
CA PHE A 126 -9.07 21.25 16.28
C PHE A 126 -9.40 20.25 15.15
N ASN A 127 -10.17 19.18 15.41
CA ASN A 127 -10.35 18.05 14.50
C ASN A 127 -9.00 17.47 14.03
N ILE A 128 -8.10 17.21 14.95
CA ILE A 128 -6.77 16.66 14.67
C ILE A 128 -6.61 15.34 15.43
N THR A 129 -6.17 14.27 14.75
CA THR A 129 -5.89 13.00 15.41
C THR A 129 -4.48 12.93 15.96
N LYS A 130 -4.33 12.22 17.09
CA LYS A 130 -3.05 11.95 17.75
C LYS A 130 -2.50 10.55 17.47
N GLU A 131 -3.34 9.66 16.93
CA GLU A 131 -3.01 8.23 16.84
C GLU A 131 -1.78 7.94 15.97
N ALA A 132 -1.48 8.83 15.01
CA ALA A 132 -0.35 8.64 14.10
C ALA A 132 0.91 9.41 14.53
N LEU A 133 0.90 10.08 15.68
CA LEU A 133 2.03 10.90 16.13
C LEU A 133 3.30 10.09 16.36
N GLY A 134 3.19 8.80 16.71
CA GLY A 134 4.34 7.89 16.88
C GLY A 134 4.81 7.20 15.61
N SER A 135 4.24 7.52 14.43
CA SER A 135 4.71 6.92 13.18
C SER A 135 6.15 7.33 12.88
N ARG A 136 7.05 6.35 12.69
CA ARG A 136 8.46 6.59 12.30
C ARG A 136 8.65 7.32 10.98
N TYR A 137 7.60 7.37 10.15
CA TYR A 137 7.62 8.02 8.84
C TYR A 137 6.93 9.38 8.84
N LEU A 138 6.34 9.81 9.97
CA LEU A 138 5.70 11.10 10.06
C LEU A 138 6.74 12.17 10.39
N LYS A 139 6.90 13.13 9.48
CA LYS A 139 7.79 14.28 9.67
C LYS A 139 7.05 15.47 10.29
N GLU A 140 7.80 16.35 10.94
CA GLU A 140 7.23 17.57 11.56
C GLU A 140 6.48 18.45 10.55
N ASP A 141 7.03 18.64 9.35
CA ASP A 141 6.40 19.43 8.28
C ASP A 141 5.11 18.79 7.74
N GLN A 142 4.87 17.51 8.04
CA GLN A 142 3.69 16.75 7.64
C GLN A 142 2.59 16.70 8.71
N LEU A 143 2.77 17.33 9.88
CA LEU A 143 1.77 17.29 10.96
C LEU A 143 0.39 17.82 10.54
N HIS A 144 0.34 18.71 9.54
CA HIS A 144 -0.91 19.18 8.95
C HIS A 144 -1.77 18.07 8.32
N LEU A 145 -1.17 16.93 7.94
CA LEU A 145 -1.89 15.76 7.42
C LEU A 145 -2.72 15.04 8.50
N LEU A 146 -2.44 15.28 9.77
CA LEU A 146 -3.23 14.76 10.89
C LEU A 146 -4.57 15.48 11.08
N ARG A 147 -4.79 16.61 10.37
CA ARG A 147 -6.09 17.25 10.29
C ARG A 147 -7.12 16.28 9.70
N LEU A 148 -8.23 16.16 10.40
CA LEU A 148 -9.38 15.39 9.99
C LEU A 148 -10.29 16.26 9.15
N LEU A 149 -10.62 15.80 7.95
CA LEU A 149 -11.57 16.45 7.05
C LEU A 149 -12.71 15.49 6.73
N PRO A 150 -13.95 15.96 6.49
CA PRO A 150 -15.03 15.10 6.01
C PRO A 150 -14.60 14.24 4.82
N VAL A 151 -15.08 13.01 4.72
CA VAL A 151 -14.79 12.11 3.58
C VAL A 151 -15.25 12.74 2.26
N SER A 152 -16.30 13.55 2.28
CA SER A 152 -16.77 14.31 1.12
C SER A 152 -15.84 15.45 0.67
N SER A 153 -14.89 15.87 1.52
CA SER A 153 -14.06 17.05 1.28
C SER A 153 -12.88 16.77 0.35
N ASN A 154 -12.79 17.56 -0.72
CA ASN A 154 -11.62 17.65 -1.61
C ASN A 154 -10.62 18.73 -1.19
N LYS A 155 -10.83 19.38 -0.04
CA LYS A 155 -9.97 20.48 0.40
C LYS A 155 -8.57 19.94 0.70
N LYS A 156 -7.56 20.69 0.26
CA LYS A 156 -6.18 20.49 0.72
C LYS A 156 -6.12 20.76 2.22
N ARG A 157 -5.22 20.04 2.89
CA ARG A 157 -4.93 20.28 4.31
C ARG A 157 -3.90 21.38 4.37
N GLU A 158 -4.33 22.55 4.80
CA GLU A 158 -3.44 23.69 4.95
C GLU A 158 -2.45 23.47 6.10
N PRO A 159 -1.27 24.12 6.05
CA PRO A 159 -0.30 24.11 7.14
C PRO A 159 -0.93 24.42 8.50
N LEU A 160 -0.33 23.92 9.58
CA LEU A 160 -0.81 24.19 10.94
C LEU A 160 -0.71 25.69 11.24
N ASN A 161 -1.76 26.22 11.87
CA ASN A 161 -1.68 27.55 12.45
C ASN A 161 -0.85 27.51 13.75
N LYS A 162 -0.61 28.69 14.34
CA LYS A 162 0.23 28.81 15.55
C LYS A 162 -0.31 27.98 16.72
N GLU A 163 -1.61 28.09 17.01
CA GLU A 163 -2.25 27.40 18.15
C GLU A 163 -2.23 25.88 17.99
N GLU A 164 -2.53 25.39 16.78
CA GLU A 164 -2.49 23.97 16.47
C GLU A 164 -1.08 23.41 16.54
N ARG A 165 -0.08 24.19 16.10
CA ARG A 165 1.32 23.80 16.20
C ARG A 165 1.77 23.75 17.66
N GLU A 166 1.44 24.76 18.47
CA GLU A 166 1.74 24.78 19.90
C GLU A 166 1.09 23.60 20.65
N TYR A 167 -0.11 23.19 20.21
CA TYR A 167 -0.80 22.02 20.75
C TYR A 167 -0.17 20.69 20.33
N LEU A 168 0.13 20.51 19.04
CA LEU A 168 0.56 19.23 18.48
C LEU A 168 2.04 18.94 18.71
N LEU A 169 2.90 19.95 18.62
CA LEU A 169 4.34 19.73 18.53
C LEU A 169 4.93 19.06 19.78
N PRO A 170 4.55 19.42 21.02
CA PRO A 170 5.00 18.70 22.21
C PRO A 170 4.54 17.23 22.23
N LEU A 171 3.33 16.96 21.75
CA LEU A 171 2.78 15.60 21.68
C LEU A 171 3.50 14.76 20.61
N TYR A 172 3.83 15.37 19.47
CA TYR A 172 4.63 14.75 18.43
C TYR A 172 6.00 14.33 18.97
N TYR A 173 6.74 15.25 19.58
CA TYR A 173 8.07 14.93 20.14
C TYR A 173 7.99 13.84 21.20
N LYS A 174 6.98 13.90 22.08
CA LYS A 174 6.78 12.84 23.05
C LYS A 174 6.57 11.48 22.38
N ALA A 175 5.68 11.40 21.39
CA ALA A 175 5.36 10.15 20.70
C ALA A 175 6.49 9.62 19.79
N GLN A 176 7.40 10.50 19.32
CA GLN A 176 8.57 10.10 18.52
C GLN A 176 9.72 9.58 19.39
N VAL A 177 9.80 10.02 20.64
CA VAL A 177 10.90 9.63 21.56
C VAL A 177 10.49 8.50 22.50
N PHE A 178 9.23 8.49 22.93
CA PHE A 178 8.74 7.55 23.93
C PHE A 178 7.65 6.66 23.34
N SER A 179 7.81 5.34 23.49
CA SER A 179 6.75 4.38 23.19
C SER A 179 5.68 4.42 24.29
N ASP A 180 4.40 4.53 23.94
CA ASP A 180 3.29 4.52 24.91
C ASP A 180 2.93 3.09 25.43
N GLY A 181 3.71 2.06 25.10
CA GLY A 181 3.40 0.66 25.46
C GLY A 181 4.58 -0.31 25.54
N GLY A 182 5.83 0.17 25.45
CA GLY A 182 7.01 -0.68 25.35
C GLY A 182 7.09 -1.35 23.99
N ASP A 183 8.13 -1.05 23.22
CA ASP A 183 8.36 -1.60 21.88
C ASP A 183 8.80 -3.08 21.91
N TRP A 184 8.11 -3.91 22.70
CA TRP A 184 8.47 -5.30 22.99
C TRP A 184 8.44 -6.19 21.74
N ASP A 185 7.45 -6.00 20.86
CA ASP A 185 7.38 -6.75 19.61
C ASP A 185 8.52 -6.35 18.66
N LEU A 186 8.87 -5.06 18.60
CA LEU A 186 10.02 -4.59 17.82
C LEU A 186 11.33 -5.10 18.39
N LEU A 187 11.48 -5.09 19.72
CA LEU A 187 12.63 -5.64 20.41
C LEU A 187 12.75 -7.13 20.12
N LYS A 188 11.67 -7.90 20.25
CA LYS A 188 11.66 -9.33 19.97
C LYS A 188 12.09 -9.64 18.54
N ASN A 189 11.55 -8.92 17.55
CA ASN A 189 11.98 -9.07 16.15
C ASN A 189 13.46 -8.74 15.99
N LYS A 190 13.96 -7.70 16.69
CA LYS A 190 15.38 -7.33 16.68
C LYS A 190 16.26 -8.41 17.31
N GLU A 191 15.80 -9.02 18.40
CA GLU A 191 16.47 -10.14 19.07
C GLU A 191 16.56 -11.36 18.13
N GLU A 192 15.47 -11.68 17.43
CA GLU A 192 15.45 -12.76 16.42
C GLU A 192 16.43 -12.48 15.28
N GLU A 193 16.42 -11.28 14.69
CA GLU A 193 17.38 -10.85 13.64
C GLU A 193 18.84 -10.98 14.11
N ILE A 194 19.14 -10.51 15.32
CA ILE A 194 20.49 -10.58 15.89
C ILE A 194 20.90 -12.03 16.15
N GLN A 195 19.97 -12.86 16.62
CA GLN A 195 20.26 -14.27 16.88
C GLN A 195 20.57 -15.02 15.58
N GLU A 196 19.84 -14.76 14.50
CA GLU A 196 20.13 -15.32 13.17
C GLU A 196 21.52 -14.89 12.66
N GLU A 197 21.88 -13.62 12.85
CA GLU A 197 23.20 -13.10 12.49
C GLU A 197 24.31 -13.77 13.30
N ILE A 198 24.10 -13.95 14.62
CA ILE A 198 25.03 -14.66 15.49
C ILE A 198 25.25 -16.10 15.02
N GLU A 199 24.20 -16.82 14.65
CA GLU A 199 24.32 -18.21 14.16
C GLU A 199 25.07 -18.27 12.82
N CYS A 200 24.83 -17.31 11.91
CA CYS A 200 25.60 -17.20 10.68
C CYS A 200 27.10 -16.98 10.95
N LEU A 201 27.43 -16.03 11.84
CA LEU A 201 28.81 -15.72 12.21
C LEU A 201 29.51 -16.90 12.91
N LYS A 202 28.79 -17.65 13.76
CA LYS A 202 29.32 -18.87 14.38
C LYS A 202 29.67 -19.93 13.34
N LYS A 203 28.78 -20.15 12.38
CA LYS A 203 28.98 -21.12 11.30
C LYS A 203 30.16 -20.73 10.40
N GLU A 204 30.26 -19.44 10.05
CA GLU A 204 31.42 -18.89 9.33
C GLU A 204 32.73 -19.15 10.09
N LEU A 205 32.76 -18.83 11.39
CA LEU A 205 33.93 -19.06 12.24
C LEU A 205 34.30 -20.55 12.35
N GLU A 206 33.31 -21.44 12.48
CA GLU A 206 33.54 -22.88 12.55
C GLU A 206 34.15 -23.43 11.25
N GLY A 207 33.63 -23.02 10.09
CA GLY A 207 34.21 -23.40 8.81
C GLY A 207 35.62 -22.89 8.63
N PHE A 208 35.91 -21.62 8.96
CA PHE A 208 37.27 -21.10 8.90
C PHE A 208 38.23 -21.79 9.88
N ARG A 209 37.78 -22.13 11.09
CA ARG A 209 38.59 -22.92 12.03
C ARG A 209 38.91 -24.29 11.47
N TRP A 210 37.92 -24.98 10.89
CA TRP A 210 38.11 -26.29 10.27
C TRP A 210 39.16 -26.23 9.15
N LEU A 211 39.08 -25.22 8.29
CA LEU A 211 40.02 -24.99 7.18
C LEU A 211 41.43 -24.73 7.71
N ALA A 212 41.57 -23.81 8.67
CA ALA A 212 42.85 -23.46 9.26
C ALA A 212 43.52 -24.64 9.97
N GLN A 213 42.76 -25.46 10.70
CA GLN A 213 43.25 -26.67 11.38
C GLN A 213 43.83 -27.71 10.41
N ARG A 214 43.38 -27.71 9.15
CA ARG A 214 43.86 -28.60 8.08
C ARG A 214 44.90 -27.93 7.17
N GLY A 215 45.38 -26.74 7.53
CA GLY A 215 46.36 -25.99 6.75
C GLY A 215 45.81 -25.46 5.42
N ILE A 216 44.48 -25.38 5.26
CA ILE A 216 43.84 -24.83 4.06
C ILE A 216 43.79 -23.31 4.19
N ARG A 217 44.21 -22.63 3.13
CA ARG A 217 44.20 -21.16 3.05
C ARG A 217 42.76 -20.61 3.04
N ILE A 218 42.49 -19.66 3.92
CA ILE A 218 41.18 -19.02 4.09
C ILE A 218 41.06 -17.66 3.38
N ASP A 219 42.17 -17.08 2.92
CA ASP A 219 42.22 -15.71 2.39
C ASP A 219 41.47 -15.53 1.07
N ASN A 220 41.32 -16.59 0.27
CA ASN A 220 40.50 -16.60 -0.95
C ASN A 220 39.24 -17.45 -0.78
N CYS A 221 38.67 -17.44 0.43
CA CYS A 221 37.41 -18.09 0.79
C CYS A 221 36.54 -17.08 1.55
N ARG A 222 35.24 -17.11 1.32
CA ARG A 222 34.25 -16.38 2.12
C ARG A 222 33.09 -17.27 2.49
N TYR A 223 32.35 -16.93 3.53
CA TYR A 223 31.02 -17.47 3.75
C TYR A 223 29.96 -16.57 3.10
N ASP A 224 28.99 -17.16 2.41
CA ASP A 224 27.86 -16.47 1.78
C ASP A 224 26.59 -16.82 2.55
N SER A 225 26.23 -16.00 3.54
CA SER A 225 25.10 -16.27 4.44
C SER A 225 23.75 -16.34 3.74
N TYR A 226 23.59 -15.68 2.59
CA TYR A 226 22.35 -15.74 1.81
C TYR A 226 22.14 -17.12 1.16
N HIS A 227 23.22 -17.77 0.74
CA HIS A 227 23.18 -19.09 0.11
C HIS A 227 23.60 -20.23 1.05
N ASP A 228 23.95 -19.91 2.29
CA ASP A 228 24.38 -20.87 3.32
C ASP A 228 25.59 -21.72 2.89
N GLU A 229 26.58 -21.13 2.20
CA GLU A 229 27.71 -21.87 1.62
C GLU A 229 29.06 -21.13 1.69
N PHE A 230 30.15 -21.89 1.73
CA PHE A 230 31.51 -21.38 1.59
C PHE A 230 31.90 -21.26 0.12
N VAL A 231 32.41 -20.09 -0.26
CA VAL A 231 32.77 -19.76 -1.65
C VAL A 231 34.28 -19.60 -1.75
N PHE A 232 34.93 -20.60 -2.32
CA PHE A 232 36.36 -20.56 -2.64
C PHE A 232 36.61 -19.92 -4.00
N GLY A 233 37.72 -19.19 -4.12
CA GLY A 233 38.02 -18.41 -5.31
C GLY A 233 37.20 -17.12 -5.42
N TRP A 234 36.78 -16.57 -4.27
CA TRP A 234 35.95 -15.36 -4.21
C TRP A 234 36.67 -14.11 -4.71
N LEU A 235 37.91 -13.89 -4.27
CA LEU A 235 38.74 -12.76 -4.70
C LEU A 235 39.28 -12.98 -6.11
N SER A 236 39.74 -14.19 -6.39
CA SER A 236 40.23 -14.61 -7.70
C SER A 236 39.87 -16.07 -7.96
N PRO A 237 39.30 -16.41 -9.14
CA PRO A 237 38.99 -17.79 -9.48
C PRO A 237 40.24 -18.68 -9.39
N VAL A 238 40.09 -19.91 -8.89
CA VAL A 238 41.21 -20.85 -8.78
C VAL A 238 41.41 -21.60 -10.11
N GLY A 239 42.67 -21.92 -10.44
CA GLY A 239 42.97 -22.77 -11.59
C GLY A 239 42.44 -24.21 -11.41
N ARG A 240 42.28 -24.95 -12.52
CA ARG A 240 41.73 -26.32 -12.52
C ARG A 240 42.48 -27.28 -11.59
N GLU A 241 43.81 -27.26 -11.62
CA GLU A 241 44.63 -28.13 -10.76
C GLU A 241 44.45 -27.79 -9.27
N THR A 242 44.46 -26.50 -8.92
CA THR A 242 44.20 -26.03 -7.55
C THR A 242 42.80 -26.42 -7.08
N ARG A 243 41.79 -26.31 -7.95
CA ARG A 243 40.42 -26.74 -7.65
C ARG A 243 40.37 -28.23 -7.32
N ASP A 244 41.04 -29.07 -8.09
CA ASP A 244 40.97 -30.53 -7.89
C ASP A 244 41.67 -30.92 -6.58
N ARG A 245 42.82 -30.32 -6.27
CA ARG A 245 43.49 -30.49 -4.96
C ARG A 245 42.62 -29.98 -3.81
N LEU A 246 41.97 -28.83 -3.98
CA LEU A 246 41.09 -28.25 -2.98
C LEU A 246 39.87 -29.14 -2.72
N ARG A 247 39.25 -29.70 -3.77
CA ARG A 247 38.13 -30.66 -3.63
C ARG A 247 38.54 -31.91 -2.86
N THR A 248 39.74 -32.44 -3.11
CA THR A 248 40.27 -33.55 -2.32
C THR A 248 40.46 -33.17 -0.85
N ALA A 249 41.00 -31.97 -0.57
CA ALA A 249 41.20 -31.49 0.80
C ALA A 249 39.88 -31.18 1.55
N LEU A 250 38.80 -30.89 0.81
CA LEU A 250 37.46 -30.59 1.33
C LEU A 250 36.53 -31.82 1.38
N ALA A 251 37.05 -33.04 1.20
CA ALA A 251 36.22 -34.25 1.15
C ALA A 251 35.34 -34.42 2.40
N ASP A 252 35.87 -34.09 3.59
CA ASP A 252 35.17 -34.17 4.87
C ASP A 252 34.75 -32.79 5.41
N PHE A 253 34.66 -31.78 4.54
CA PHE A 253 34.26 -30.45 4.97
C PHE A 253 32.77 -30.46 5.34
N PRO A 254 32.39 -30.09 6.59
CA PRO A 254 31.04 -30.32 7.08
C PRO A 254 30.01 -29.31 6.55
N PHE A 255 30.44 -28.33 5.74
CA PHE A 255 29.59 -27.26 5.23
C PHE A 255 29.47 -27.30 3.71
N THR A 256 28.33 -26.84 3.19
CA THR A 256 28.12 -26.63 1.76
C THR A 256 29.18 -25.67 1.22
N TYR A 257 29.73 -25.99 0.05
CA TYR A 257 30.72 -25.13 -0.59
C TYR A 257 30.66 -25.17 -2.11
N LYS A 258 31.16 -24.10 -2.71
CA LYS A 258 31.44 -24.01 -4.14
C LYS A 258 32.83 -23.43 -4.40
N VAL A 259 33.36 -23.76 -5.57
CA VAL A 259 34.69 -23.30 -6.01
C VAL A 259 34.54 -22.57 -7.34
N ARG A 260 34.92 -21.29 -7.39
CA ARG A 260 34.97 -20.49 -8.62
C ARG A 260 36.24 -20.82 -9.39
N VAL A 261 36.10 -21.08 -10.69
CA VAL A 261 37.19 -21.56 -11.56
C VAL A 261 37.42 -20.58 -12.70
N SER A 262 38.69 -20.34 -13.04
CA SER A 262 39.12 -19.57 -14.22
C SER A 262 38.97 -20.37 -15.51
#